data_AF-A0A960V9I1-F1
#
_entry.id   AF-A0A960V9I1-F1
#
_cell.length_a   1.000
_cell.length_b   1.000
_cell.length_c   1.000
_cell.angle_alpha   90.00
_cell.angle_beta   90.00
_cell.angle_gamma   90.00
#
_symmetry.space_group_name_H-M   'P 1'
#
loop_
_entity.id
_entity.type
_entity.pdbx_description
1 polymer ?
#
loop_
_entity_poly.entity_id
_entity_poly.type
_entity_poly.pdbx_seq_one_letter_code
_entity_poly.pdbx_strand_id
1 'polypeptide(L)'
;MFTGIIETTGTLKDKTNTSDGAFFEFSCRLEENDLQIGDSISINGACQTVTELSENKEIFKVYSSFKTLELTNLGYLQIGDPVNLERAMLPTTRLGGHMVQGHVDGVGKVISRKVKDENNVEI
;
A
#
# COMPACT_ATOMS: atom_id res chain seq x y z
N MET A 1 -0.25 -12.15 3.75
CA MET A 1 -0.82 -12.56 2.44
C MET A 1 -2.03 -11.71 2.17
N PHE A 2 -2.31 -11.42 0.90
CA PHE A 2 -3.32 -10.48 0.44
C PHE A 2 -4.11 -11.08 -0.73
N THR A 3 -5.17 -10.40 -1.15
CA THR A 3 -6.07 -10.81 -2.24
C THR A 3 -5.88 -10.01 -3.52
N GLY A 4 -5.23 -8.84 -3.44
CA GLY A 4 -5.11 -7.90 -4.55
C GLY A 4 -6.36 -7.04 -4.76
N ILE A 5 -7.30 -7.04 -3.82
CA ILE A 5 -8.47 -6.16 -3.83
C ILE A 5 -8.18 -5.00 -2.89
N ILE A 6 -8.06 -3.80 -3.45
CA ILE A 6 -7.77 -2.60 -2.68
C ILE A 6 -8.98 -2.23 -1.83
N GLU A 7 -8.77 -2.09 -0.53
CA GLU A 7 -9.83 -1.74 0.43
C GLU A 7 -10.07 -0.23 0.48
N THR A 8 -8.99 0.56 0.41
CA THR A 8 -9.07 2.02 0.46
C THR A 8 -7.82 2.65 -0.16
N THR A 9 -7.86 3.97 -0.31
CA THR A 9 -6.68 4.77 -0.63
C THR A 9 -6.21 5.53 0.60
N GLY A 10 -4.91 5.54 0.84
CA GLY A 10 -4.26 6.38 1.83
C GLY A 10 -3.56 7.59 1.20
N THR A 11 -2.98 8.44 2.05
CA THR A 11 -2.15 9.57 1.64
C THR A 11 -0.87 9.58 2.45
N LEU A 12 0.27 9.72 1.79
CA LEU A 12 1.56 9.93 2.47
C LEU A 12 1.57 11.29 3.18
N LYS A 13 1.73 11.30 4.50
CA LYS A 13 1.76 12.50 5.35
C LYS A 13 3.16 12.93 5.71
N ASP A 14 4.03 11.98 6.00
CA ASP A 14 5.43 12.25 6.30
C ASP A 14 6.35 11.13 5.80
N LYS A 15 7.59 11.50 5.47
CA LYS A 15 8.65 10.57 5.06
C LYS A 15 9.97 11.00 5.69
N THR A 16 10.50 10.17 6.57
CA THR A 16 11.80 10.39 7.22
C THR A 16 12.81 9.35 6.74
N ASN A 17 13.79 9.78 5.94
CA ASN A 17 14.85 8.90 5.47
C ASN A 17 15.84 8.55 6.59
N THR A 18 16.31 7.31 6.59
CA THR A 18 17.38 6.81 7.47
C THR A 18 18.58 6.35 6.64
N SER A 19 19.65 5.91 7.29
CA SER A 19 20.82 5.35 6.61
C SER A 19 20.53 4.04 5.87
N ASP A 20 19.48 3.32 6.25
CA ASP A 20 19.18 1.96 5.79
C ASP A 20 17.76 1.80 5.22
N GLY A 21 16.99 2.88 5.10
CA GLY A 21 15.59 2.85 4.67
C GLY A 21 14.89 4.19 4.85
N ALA A 22 13.59 4.13 5.12
CA ALA A 22 12.79 5.29 5.48
C ALA A 22 11.57 4.89 6.33
N PHE A 23 11.20 5.77 7.25
CA PHE A 23 9.89 5.73 7.90
C PHE A 23 8.88 6.52 7.07
N PHE A 24 7.67 5.99 6.98
CA PHE A 24 6.54 6.63 6.32
C PHE A 24 5.39 6.74 7.30
N GLU A 25 4.69 7.86 7.25
CA GLU A 25 3.43 8.07 7.93
C GLU A 25 2.32 8.21 6.89
N PHE A 26 1.29 7.37 6.98
CA PHE A 26 0.15 7.40 6.07
C PHE A 26 -1.13 7.72 6.84
N SER A 27 -1.96 8.58 6.26
CA SER A 27 -3.35 8.71 6.70
C SER A 27 -4.25 7.83 5.84
N CYS A 28 -5.18 7.12 6.45
CA CYS A 28 -6.23 6.39 5.75
C CYS A 28 -7.47 6.24 6.62
N ARG A 29 -8.61 5.99 5.97
CA ARG A 29 -9.83 5.57 6.65
C ARG A 29 -10.21 4.18 6.16
N LEU A 30 -9.88 3.18 6.98
CA LEU A 30 -10.30 1.80 6.79
C LEU A 30 -11.69 1.61 7.41
N GLU A 31 -12.57 0.86 6.74
CA GLU A 31 -13.84 0.44 7.33
C GLU A 31 -13.58 -0.59 8.43
N GLU A 32 -14.30 -0.45 9.55
CA GLU A 32 -14.17 -1.31 10.73
C GLU A 32 -12.70 -1.49 11.14
N ASN A 33 -11.96 -0.36 11.23
CA ASN A 33 -10.50 -0.32 11.36
C ASN A 33 -9.98 -1.09 12.58
N ASP A 34 -9.69 -2.36 12.36
CA ASP A 34 -9.16 -3.31 13.33
C ASP A 34 -7.63 -3.38 13.32
N LEU A 35 -6.96 -2.59 12.45
CA LEU A 35 -5.51 -2.55 12.29
C LEU A 35 -4.81 -2.38 13.65
N GLN A 36 -3.74 -3.14 13.84
CA GLN A 36 -2.91 -3.14 15.05
C GLN A 36 -1.43 -2.93 14.71
N ILE A 37 -0.65 -2.54 15.72
CA ILE A 37 0.81 -2.56 15.64
C ILE A 37 1.27 -4.01 15.45
N GLY A 38 2.17 -4.23 14.49
CA GLY A 38 2.66 -5.56 14.10
C GLY A 38 1.88 -6.19 12.93
N ASP A 39 0.72 -5.65 12.56
CA ASP A 39 -0.02 -6.15 11.42
C ASP A 39 0.71 -5.89 10.10
N SER A 40 0.46 -6.76 9.14
CA SER A 40 0.90 -6.59 7.76
C SER A 40 -0.13 -5.80 6.96
N ILE A 41 0.32 -4.73 6.29
CA ILE A 41 -0.48 -3.92 5.37
C ILE A 41 0.26 -3.78 4.04
N SER A 42 -0.46 -3.99 2.95
CA SER A 42 0.05 -3.80 1.60
C SER A 42 -0.11 -2.33 1.20
N ILE A 43 1.00 -1.70 0.83
CA ILE A 43 1.04 -0.32 0.34
C ILE A 43 1.50 -0.35 -1.12
N ASN A 44 0.62 -0.01 -2.04
CA ASN A 44 0.85 -0.19 -3.49
C ASN A 44 1.30 -1.60 -3.87
N GLY A 45 0.85 -2.63 -3.13
CA GLY A 45 1.25 -4.02 -3.36
C GLY A 45 2.50 -4.47 -2.60
N ALA A 46 3.21 -3.57 -1.90
CA ALA A 46 4.35 -3.92 -1.06
C ALA A 46 3.92 -4.16 0.38
N CYS A 47 4.15 -5.36 0.91
CA CYS A 47 3.85 -5.72 2.29
C CYS A 47 4.76 -4.95 3.24
N GLN A 48 4.19 -4.19 4.17
CA GLN A 48 4.87 -3.47 5.23
C GLN A 48 4.28 -3.85 6.60
N THR A 49 5.06 -3.67 7.65
CA THR A 49 4.60 -3.89 9.04
C THR A 49 4.26 -2.57 9.69
N VAL A 50 3.08 -2.48 10.29
CA VAL A 50 2.65 -1.32 11.07
C VAL A 50 3.52 -1.20 12.33
N THR A 51 4.24 -0.09 12.48
CA THR A 51 5.14 0.16 13.62
C THR A 51 4.52 1.08 14.66
N GLU A 52 3.68 2.02 14.23
CA GLU A 52 2.96 2.94 15.11
C GLU A 52 1.55 3.16 14.56
N LEU A 53 0.61 3.47 15.46
CA LEU A 53 -0.78 3.73 15.13
C LEU A 53 -1.30 4.83 16.06
N SER A 54 -1.96 5.82 15.47
CA SER A 54 -2.69 6.85 16.21
C SER A 54 -3.87 6.26 17.00
N GLU A 55 -4.34 6.97 18.05
CA GLU A 55 -5.45 6.50 18.89
C GLU A 55 -6.75 6.23 18.10
N ASN A 56 -7.04 7.07 17.10
CA ASN A 56 -8.20 6.91 16.22
C ASN A 56 -7.93 5.98 15.03
N LYS A 57 -6.71 5.45 14.91
CA LYS A 57 -6.22 4.56 13.85
C LYS A 57 -6.29 5.14 12.43
N GLU A 58 -6.50 6.44 12.29
CA GLU A 58 -6.56 7.09 10.96
C GLU A 58 -5.16 7.41 10.42
N ILE A 59 -4.15 7.38 11.27
CA ILE A 59 -2.74 7.51 10.93
C ILE A 59 -1.98 6.29 11.41
N PHE A 60 -1.18 5.70 10.53
CA PHE A 60 -0.26 4.62 10.84
C PHE A 60 1.13 4.90 10.27
N LYS A 61 2.15 4.30 10.86
CA LYS A 61 3.52 4.35 10.36
C LYS A 61 4.06 2.98 10.00
N VAL A 62 4.98 2.98 9.05
CA VAL A 62 5.74 1.79 8.64
C VAL A 62 7.21 2.18 8.41
N TYR A 63 8.07 1.18 8.47
CA TYR A 63 9.45 1.29 8.02
C TYR A 63 9.65 0.45 6.76
N SER A 64 10.26 1.04 5.73
CA SER A 64 10.68 0.33 4.52
C SER A 64 12.19 0.30 4.41
N SER A 65 12.75 -0.90 4.25
CA SER A 65 14.18 -1.09 4.03
C SER A 65 14.64 -0.46 2.70
N PHE A 66 15.93 -0.15 2.60
CA PHE A 66 16.54 0.34 1.36
C PHE A 66 16.22 -0.57 0.16
N LYS A 67 16.24 -1.90 0.34
CA LYS A 67 15.94 -2.84 -0.74
C LYS A 67 14.49 -2.75 -1.21
N THR A 68 13.56 -2.55 -0.29
CA THR A 68 12.14 -2.31 -0.62
C THR A 68 11.99 -1.00 -1.39
N LEU A 69 12.66 0.07 -0.97
CA LEU A 69 12.61 1.36 -1.65
C LEU A 69 13.18 1.29 -3.08
N GLU A 70 14.21 0.48 -3.30
CA GLU A 70 14.80 0.25 -4.62
C GLU A 70 13.87 -0.54 -5.56
N LEU A 71 13.18 -1.56 -5.05
CA LEU A 71 12.35 -2.46 -5.86
C LEU A 71 10.90 -1.98 -6.07
N THR A 72 10.46 -0.98 -5.34
CA THR A 72 9.05 -0.55 -5.32
C THR A 72 8.89 0.93 -5.64
N ASN A 73 7.66 1.34 -5.94
CA ASN A 73 7.37 2.76 -6.12
C ASN A 73 7.40 3.57 -4.81
N LEU A 74 7.53 2.93 -3.63
CA LEU A 74 7.61 3.62 -2.34
C LEU A 74 8.83 4.56 -2.27
N GLY A 75 9.91 4.21 -2.96
CA GLY A 75 11.10 5.05 -3.10
C GLY A 75 10.80 6.42 -3.73
N TYR A 76 9.83 6.47 -4.65
CA TYR A 76 9.49 7.66 -5.43
C TYR A 76 8.40 8.52 -4.81
N LEU A 77 7.70 8.02 -3.78
CA LEU A 77 6.59 8.75 -3.16
C LEU A 77 7.04 10.08 -2.55
N GLN A 78 6.19 11.09 -2.75
CA GLN A 78 6.26 12.42 -2.18
C GLN A 78 5.10 12.65 -1.20
N ILE A 79 5.28 13.56 -0.25
CA ILE A 79 4.22 13.93 0.69
C ILE A 79 3.00 14.43 -0.11
N GLY A 80 1.82 13.90 0.22
CA GLY A 80 0.57 14.15 -0.48
C GLY A 80 0.19 13.09 -1.52
N ASP A 81 1.11 12.20 -1.90
CA ASP A 81 0.81 11.15 -2.88
C ASP A 81 -0.23 10.16 -2.35
N PRO A 82 -1.20 9.74 -3.20
CA PRO A 82 -2.13 8.69 -2.85
C PRO A 82 -1.46 7.31 -2.98
N VAL A 83 -1.88 6.38 -2.12
CA VAL A 83 -1.44 4.99 -2.16
C VAL A 83 -2.63 4.04 -2.05
N ASN A 84 -2.55 2.89 -2.72
CA ASN A 84 -3.50 1.81 -2.55
C ASN A 84 -3.18 1.02 -1.27
N LEU A 85 -4.19 0.73 -0.47
CA LEU A 85 -4.04 0.01 0.79
C LEU A 85 -4.93 -1.25 0.85
N GLU A 86 -4.35 -2.33 1.36
CA GLU A 86 -5.03 -3.60 1.62
C GLU A 86 -4.42 -4.23 2.89
N ARG A 87 -5.26 -4.60 3.86
CA ARG A 87 -4.87 -5.34 5.06
C ARG A 87 -4.57 -6.79 4.72
N ALA A 88 -3.71 -7.43 5.49
CA ALA A 88 -3.49 -8.86 5.35
C ALA A 88 -4.78 -9.64 5.59
N MET A 89 -5.05 -10.63 4.74
CA MET A 89 -6.25 -11.44 4.84
C MET A 89 -6.20 -12.36 6.07
N LEU A 90 -7.34 -12.54 6.72
CA LEU A 90 -7.52 -13.58 7.74
C LEU A 90 -7.64 -14.96 7.08
N PRO A 91 -7.39 -16.06 7.82
CA PRO A 91 -7.62 -17.42 7.32
C PRO A 91 -9.07 -17.67 6.85
N THR A 92 -10.01 -16.88 7.37
CA THR A 92 -11.45 -16.95 7.07
C THR A 92 -11.89 -15.94 6.00
N THR A 93 -11.00 -15.04 5.56
CA THR A 93 -11.33 -14.04 4.54
C THR A 93 -11.62 -14.71 3.21
N ARG A 94 -12.63 -14.21 2.49
CA ARG A 94 -12.92 -14.65 1.11
C ARG A 94 -11.78 -14.24 0.18
N LEU A 95 -11.21 -15.19 -0.55
CA LEU A 95 -10.24 -14.91 -1.62
C LEU A 95 -10.98 -14.49 -2.90
N GLY A 96 -11.46 -13.24 -2.94
CA GLY A 96 -12.19 -12.69 -4.09
C GLY A 96 -11.31 -12.35 -5.30
N GLY A 97 -10.03 -12.07 -5.06
CA GLY A 97 -9.01 -11.88 -6.09
C GLY A 97 -8.16 -13.14 -6.28
N HIS A 98 -6.87 -13.01 -6.02
CA HIS A 98 -5.91 -14.12 -6.09
C HIS A 98 -4.86 -13.99 -4.98
N MET A 99 -4.00 -15.00 -4.83
CA MET A 99 -2.96 -14.97 -3.80
C MET A 99 -1.89 -13.95 -4.15
N VAL A 100 -1.83 -12.86 -3.37
CA VAL A 100 -0.80 -11.84 -3.47
C VAL A 100 0.10 -11.93 -2.23
N GLN A 101 1.40 -12.10 -2.44
CA GLN A 101 2.35 -12.22 -1.33
C GLN A 101 2.71 -10.86 -0.71
N GLY A 102 2.62 -9.80 -1.51
CA GLY A 102 3.12 -8.47 -1.15
C GLY A 102 4.63 -8.30 -1.29
N HIS A 103 5.31 -9.24 -1.95
CA HIS A 103 6.73 -9.15 -2.30
C HIS A 103 6.82 -8.69 -3.76
N VAL A 104 7.21 -7.44 -3.95
CA VAL A 104 7.26 -6.84 -5.28
C VAL A 104 8.59 -7.18 -5.95
N ASP A 105 8.54 -7.74 -7.16
CA ASP A 105 9.73 -8.10 -7.94
C ASP A 105 10.44 -6.87 -8.55
N GLY A 106 9.68 -5.82 -8.87
CA GLY A 106 10.19 -4.61 -9.48
C GLY A 106 9.09 -3.63 -9.89
N VAL A 107 9.49 -2.59 -10.63
CA VAL A 107 8.58 -1.54 -11.09
C VAL A 107 8.30 -1.65 -12.60
N GLY A 108 7.02 -1.55 -12.96
CA GLY A 108 6.59 -1.42 -14.35
C GLY A 108 6.36 0.03 -14.74
N LYS A 109 6.78 0.44 -15.95
CA LYS A 109 6.47 1.76 -16.51
C LYS A 109 5.25 1.66 -17.43
N VAL A 110 4.20 2.42 -17.13
CA VAL A 110 3.07 2.59 -18.04
C VAL A 110 3.52 3.40 -19.25
N ILE A 111 3.53 2.79 -20.44
CA ILE A 111 4.00 3.42 -21.70
C ILE A 111 2.87 4.03 -22.54
N SER A 112 1.63 3.59 -22.33
CA SER A 112 0.45 4.12 -23.01
C SER A 112 -0.80 3.84 -22.18
N ARG A 113 -1.81 4.69 -22.33
CA ARG A 113 -3.14 4.51 -21.75
C ARG A 113 -4.15 4.88 -22.83
N LYS A 114 -5.07 3.97 -23.11
CA LYS A 114 -6.23 4.22 -23.97
C LYS A 114 -7.48 4.18 -23.10
N VAL A 115 -8.38 5.13 -23.29
CA VAL A 115 -9.66 5.14 -22.59
C VAL A 115 -10.67 4.45 -23.51
N LYS A 116 -11.43 3.52 -22.95
CA LYS A 116 -12.58 2.93 -23.62
C LYS A 116 -13.85 3.44 -22.98
N ASP A 117 -14.87 3.67 -23.79
CA ASP A 117 -16.21 3.95 -23.29
C ASP A 117 -16.89 2.69 -22.70
N GLU A 118 -18.11 2.85 -22.20
CA GLU A 118 -18.94 1.75 -21.69
C GLU A 118 -19.26 0.67 -22.74
N ASN A 119 -19.10 0.98 -24.03
CA ASN A 119 -19.29 0.08 -25.16
C ASN A 119 -17.97 -0.53 -25.66
N ASN A 120 -16.87 -0.37 -24.94
CA ASN A 120 -15.51 -0.82 -25.29
C ASN A 120 -14.92 -0.18 -26.56
N VAL A 121 -15.43 0.97 -26.99
CA VAL A 121 -14.91 1.77 -28.10
C VAL A 121 -13.78 2.65 -27.59
N GLU A 122 -12.64 2.67 -28.30
CA GLU A 122 -11.52 3.57 -27.97
C GLU A 122 -11.92 5.03 -28.23
N ILE A 123 -11.73 5.90 -27.23
CA ILE A 123 -11.93 7.37 -27.31
C ILE A 123 -10.59 8.07 -27.43
#